data_AF-A0AAQ0A621-F1
#
_entry.id   AF-A0AAQ0A621-F1
#
_cell.length_a   1.000
_cell.length_b   1.000
_cell.length_c   1.000
_cell.angle_alpha   90.00
_cell.angle_beta   90.00
_cell.angle_gamma   90.00
#
_symmetry.space_group_name_H-M   'P 1'
#
loop_
_entity.id
_entity.type
_entity.pdbx_description
1 polymer ?
#
loop_
_entity_poly.entity_id
_entity_poly.type
_entity_poly.pdbx_seq_one_letter_code
_entity_poly.pdbx_strand_id
1 'polypeptide(L)'
;MKYFEIDEPYYALIAAEDEEAAIEIYENNVAYGDEGTLKDNTKEVGRNYALGRYGNSIRQTLPGYRASEIKKEFEERKNDCLLIDGCLA
;
A
#
# COMPACT_ATOMS: atom_id res chain seq x y z
N MET A 1 -7.86 -10.55 -1.09
CA MET A 1 -7.60 -9.14 -0.72
C MET A 1 -8.04 -8.25 -1.84
N LYS A 2 -8.62 -7.12 -1.47
CA LYS A 2 -8.71 -5.93 -2.30
C LYS A 2 -7.45 -5.10 -2.09
N TYR A 3 -7.24 -4.13 -2.97
CA TYR A 3 -6.08 -3.26 -2.92
C TYR A 3 -6.54 -1.83 -3.04
N PHE A 4 -6.00 -0.94 -2.21
CA PHE A 4 -6.42 0.44 -2.14
C PHE A 4 -5.21 1.36 -2.25
N GLU A 5 -5.35 2.41 -3.05
CA GLU A 5 -4.44 3.55 -3.02
C GLU A 5 -5.08 4.68 -2.23
N ILE A 6 -4.29 5.31 -1.37
CA ILE A 6 -4.62 6.56 -0.69
C ILE A 6 -3.50 7.52 -1.05
N ASP A 7 -3.83 8.66 -1.65
CA ASP A 7 -2.83 9.61 -2.16
C ASP A 7 -2.52 10.76 -1.18
N GLU A 8 -3.38 11.00 -0.18
CA GLU A 8 -3.34 12.18 0.69
C GLU A 8 -3.66 11.82 2.15
N PRO A 9 -2.93 12.34 3.15
CA PRO A 9 -1.76 13.23 3.04
C PRO A 9 -0.48 12.55 2.53
N TYR A 10 -0.38 11.23 2.61
CA TYR A 10 0.77 10.46 2.16
C TYR A 10 0.32 9.35 1.23
N TYR A 11 1.13 9.05 0.22
CA TYR A 11 0.80 7.95 -0.66
C TYR A 11 0.98 6.61 0.06
N ALA A 12 -0.04 5.76 0.00
CA ALA A 12 0.01 4.39 0.47
C ALA A 12 -0.68 3.43 -0.50
N LEU A 13 -0.14 2.22 -0.63
CA LEU A 13 -0.79 1.07 -1.26
C LEU A 13 -1.06 0.02 -0.20
N ILE A 14 -2.31 -0.33 0.01
CA ILE A 14 -2.76 -1.19 1.12
C ILE A 14 -3.48 -2.42 0.58
N ALA A 15 -3.22 -3.58 1.17
CA ALA A 15 -4.01 -4.79 0.95
C ALA A 15 -4.99 -4.96 2.12
N ALA A 16 -6.29 -4.95 1.85
CA ALA A 16 -7.34 -5.03 2.88
C ALA A 16 -8.59 -5.79 2.41
N GLU A 17 -9.46 -6.17 3.34
CA GLU A 17 -10.73 -6.87 3.05
C GLU A 17 -11.73 -5.95 2.35
N ASP A 18 -11.81 -4.71 2.80
CA ASP A 18 -12.66 -3.65 2.29
C ASP A 18 -12.00 -2.29 2.52
N GLU A 19 -12.72 -1.23 2.16
CA GLU A 19 -12.23 0.14 2.22
C GLU A 19 -12.09 0.65 3.67
N GLU A 20 -13.01 0.26 4.57
CA GLU A 20 -12.96 0.63 5.99
C GLU A 20 -11.70 0.05 6.64
N ALA A 21 -11.40 -1.23 6.41
CA ALA A 21 -10.17 -1.85 6.86
C ALA A 21 -8.91 -1.20 6.26
N ALA A 22 -8.98 -0.75 4.99
CA ALA A 22 -7.86 -0.04 4.37
C ALA A 22 -7.57 1.31 5.04
N ILE A 23 -8.62 2.06 5.38
CA ILE A 23 -8.52 3.33 6.10
C ILE A 23 -7.94 3.10 7.50
N GLU A 24 -8.42 2.09 8.23
CA GLU A 24 -7.87 1.76 9.56
C GLU A 24 -6.37 1.41 9.49
N ILE A 25 -5.96 0.63 8.48
CA ILE A 25 -4.54 0.31 8.28
C ILE A 25 -3.74 1.58 7.96
N TYR A 26 -4.29 2.49 7.16
CA TYR A 26 -3.64 3.75 6.80
C TYR A 26 -3.45 4.67 8.01
N GLU A 27 -4.50 4.89 8.80
CA GLU A 27 -4.46 5.74 9.98
C GLU A 27 -3.49 5.20 11.03
N ASN A 28 -3.44 3.87 11.21
CA ASN A 28 -2.57 3.26 12.21
C ASN A 28 -1.09 3.16 11.78
N ASN A 29 -0.79 3.02 10.48
CA ASN A 29 0.57 2.72 10.01
C ASN A 29 1.22 3.85 9.19
N VAL A 30 0.43 4.77 8.63
CA VAL A 30 0.90 5.81 7.72
C VAL A 30 0.68 7.20 8.30
N ALA A 31 -0.56 7.53 8.64
CA ALA A 31 -0.96 8.85 9.15
C ALA A 31 -1.13 8.87 10.68
N TYR A 32 -0.36 8.04 11.41
CA TYR A 32 -0.52 7.89 12.86
C TYR A 32 -0.31 9.23 13.58
N GLY A 33 -1.37 9.76 14.19
CA GLY A 33 -1.37 11.04 14.90
C GLY A 33 -1.80 12.25 14.06
N ASP A 34 -2.04 12.09 12.75
CA ASP A 34 -2.55 13.14 11.85
C ASP A 34 -4.09 13.07 11.75
N GLU A 35 -4.78 13.34 12.85
CA GLU A 35 -6.25 13.27 12.95
C GLU A 35 -6.95 14.22 11.94
N GLY A 36 -7.87 13.67 11.14
CA GLY A 36 -8.75 14.45 10.26
C GLY A 36 -8.09 15.01 8.99
N THR A 37 -6.90 14.51 8.62
CA THR A 37 -6.17 14.96 7.42
C THR A 37 -6.42 14.09 6.18
N LEU A 38 -7.00 12.89 6.35
CA LEU A 38 -7.37 12.03 5.23
C LEU A 38 -8.42 12.74 4.36
N LYS A 39 -8.03 13.08 3.13
CA LYS A 39 -8.98 13.51 2.11
C LYS A 39 -9.63 12.25 1.56
N ASP A 40 -10.94 12.31 1.31
CA ASP A 40 -11.76 11.23 0.73
C ASP A 40 -11.28 10.84 -0.68
N ASN A 41 -10.13 10.17 -0.75
CA ASN A 41 -9.35 9.86 -1.95
C ASN A 41 -8.91 8.39 -1.96
N THR A 42 -9.58 7.54 -1.18
CA THR A 42 -9.33 6.10 -1.20
C THR A 42 -9.85 5.51 -2.50
N LYS A 43 -9.00 4.75 -3.20
CA LYS A 43 -9.33 4.17 -4.51
C LYS A 43 -9.03 2.69 -4.54
N GLU A 44 -10.04 1.87 -4.78
CA GLU A 44 -9.84 0.44 -5.06
C GLU A 44 -9.12 0.27 -6.41
N VAL A 45 -8.02 -0.50 -6.41
CA VAL A 45 -7.19 -0.79 -7.58
C VAL A 45 -7.08 -2.29 -7.85
N GLY A 46 -6.80 -2.63 -9.11
CA GLY A 46 -6.67 -4.02 -9.52
C GLY A 46 -5.41 -4.70 -8.97
N ARG A 47 -5.52 -5.99 -8.64
CA ARG A 47 -4.40 -6.82 -8.14
C ARG A 47 -3.12 -6.72 -8.98
N ASN A 48 -3.22 -6.80 -10.31
CA ASN A 48 -2.06 -6.76 -11.19
C ASN A 48 -1.36 -5.39 -11.17
N TYR A 49 -2.14 -4.33 -11.02
CA TYR A 49 -1.61 -2.98 -10.85
C TYR A 49 -0.86 -2.86 -9.51
N ALA A 50 -1.48 -3.31 -8.40
CA ALA A 50 -0.86 -3.31 -7.08
C ALA A 50 0.44 -4.14 -7.05
N LEU A 51 0.45 -5.34 -7.63
CA LEU A 51 1.65 -6.17 -7.76
C LEU A 51 2.74 -5.49 -8.60
N GLY A 52 2.35 -4.79 -9.67
CA GLY A 52 3.26 -4.01 -10.50
C GLY A 52 3.93 -2.88 -9.72
N ARG A 53 3.16 -2.10 -8.95
CA ARG A 53 3.67 -1.03 -8.08
C ARG A 53 4.61 -1.58 -7.02
N TYR A 54 4.17 -2.61 -6.29
CA TYR A 54 4.96 -3.26 -5.23
C TYR A 54 6.28 -3.84 -5.77
N GLY A 55 6.21 -4.62 -6.87
CA GLY A 55 7.40 -5.21 -7.47
C GLY A 55 8.38 -4.19 -8.04
N ASN A 56 7.89 -3.08 -8.60
CA ASN A 56 8.75 -1.99 -9.06
C ASN A 56 9.47 -1.29 -7.90
N SER A 57 8.81 -1.12 -6.74
CA SER A 57 9.45 -0.57 -5.55
C SER A 57 10.53 -1.50 -5.01
N ILE A 58 10.21 -2.78 -4.81
CA ILE A 58 11.17 -3.77 -4.31
C ILE A 58 12.41 -3.88 -5.22
N ARG A 59 12.24 -3.86 -6.55
CA ARG A 59 13.36 -3.93 -7.49
C ARG A 59 14.28 -2.72 -7.49
N GLN A 60 13.76 -1.54 -7.15
CA GLN A 60 14.59 -0.33 -7.00
C GLN A 60 15.51 -0.44 -5.78
N THR A 61 15.03 -1.06 -4.70
CA THR A 61 15.79 -1.25 -3.47
C THR A 61 16.69 -2.50 -3.51
N LEU A 62 16.20 -3.60 -4.12
CA LEU A 62 16.82 -4.92 -4.15
C LEU A 62 16.78 -5.51 -5.57
N PRO A 63 17.71 -5.11 -6.46
CA PRO A 63 17.67 -5.52 -7.87
C PRO A 63 17.86 -7.04 -8.10
N GLY A 64 18.31 -7.80 -7.09
CA GLY A 64 18.47 -9.26 -7.16
C GLY A 64 17.23 -10.08 -6.77
N TYR A 65 16.15 -9.45 -6.30
CA TYR A 65 14.97 -10.14 -5.80
C TYR A 65 14.17 -10.78 -6.94
N ARG A 66 13.90 -12.09 -6.88
CA ARG A 66 13.23 -12.79 -7.99
C ARG A 66 11.75 -12.45 -8.04
N ALA A 67 11.20 -12.40 -9.26
CA ALA A 67 9.79 -12.11 -9.47
C ALA A 67 8.85 -13.07 -8.72
N SER A 68 9.23 -14.35 -8.60
CA SER A 68 8.48 -15.36 -7.85
C SER A 68 8.44 -15.07 -6.34
N GLU A 69 9.53 -14.53 -5.79
CA GLU A 69 9.65 -14.20 -4.37
C GLU A 69 8.84 -12.94 -4.05
N ILE A 70 8.97 -11.90 -4.89
CA ILE A 70 8.13 -10.68 -4.82
C ILE A 70 6.65 -11.04 -4.83
N LYS A 71 6.24 -11.89 -5.79
CA LYS A 71 4.85 -12.32 -5.91
C LYS A 71 4.41 -13.06 -4.64
N LYS A 72 5.24 -13.98 -4.14
CA LYS A 72 4.91 -14.75 -2.93
C LYS A 72 4.70 -13.83 -1.72
N GLU A 73 5.64 -12.91 -1.47
CA GLU A 73 5.55 -11.96 -0.36
C GLU A 73 4.30 -11.06 -0.49
N PHE A 74 4.02 -10.56 -1.69
CA PHE A 74 2.82 -9.76 -1.96
C PHE A 74 1.51 -10.51 -1.65
N GLU A 75 1.41 -11.82 -1.97
CA GLU A 75 0.20 -12.60 -1.66
C GLU A 75 0.09 -12.99 -0.17
N GLU A 76 1.21 -13.06 0.54
CA GLU A 76 1.25 -13.36 1.97
C GLU A 76 0.86 -12.15 2.82
N ARG A 77 1.05 -10.93 2.32
CA ARG A 77 0.63 -9.68 2.98
C ARG A 77 -0.88 -9.46 2.84
N LYS A 78 -1.60 -9.70 3.94
CA LYS A 78 -3.04 -9.50 4.06
C LYS A 78 -3.30 -8.51 5.20
N ASN A 79 -4.20 -7.57 5.00
CA ASN A 79 -4.51 -6.51 5.96
C ASN A 79 -3.23 -5.77 6.39
N ASP A 80 -2.42 -5.41 5.40
CA ASP A 80 -1.08 -4.84 5.59
C ASP A 80 -0.83 -3.71 4.59
N CYS A 81 0.06 -2.79 4.98
CA CYS A 81 0.57 -1.77 4.09
C CYS A 81 1.65 -2.35 3.19
N LEU A 82 1.42 -2.30 1.87
CA LEU A 82 2.35 -2.83 0.87
C LEU A 82 3.43 -1.82 0.51
N LEU A 83 3.06 -0.55 0.38
CA LEU A 83 3.95 0.55 0.07
C LEU A 83 3.51 1.81 0.82
N ILE A 84 4.50 2.58 1.26
CA ILE A 84 4.33 3.94 1.74
C ILE A 84 5.34 4.79 0.98
N ASP A 85 4.89 5.93 0.44
CA ASP A 85 5.79 6.99 0.00
C ASP A 85 5.53 8.21 0.89
N GLY A 86 6.30 8.27 1.96
CA GLY A 86 6.27 9.33 2.96
C GLY A 86 7.40 10.33 2.74
N CYS A 87 7.75 10.67 1.49
CA CYS A 87 8.62 11.82 1.26
C CYS A 87 7.96 13.07 1.85
N LEU A 88 8.29 13.35 3.11
CA LEU A 88 8.10 14.63 3.79
C LEU A 88 8.74 15.68 2.88
N ALA A 89 7.91 16.46 2.19
CA ALA A 89 8.34 17.70 1.56
C ALA A 89 8.84 18.68 2.63
#